data_AF-A0A1G8GPL1-F1
#
_entry.id   AF-A0A1G8GPL1-F1
#
_cell.length_a   1.000
_cell.length_b   1.000
_cell.length_c   1.000
_cell.angle_alpha   90.00
_cell.angle_beta   90.00
_cell.angle_gamma   90.00
#
_symmetry.space_group_name_H-M   'P 1'
#
loop_
_entity.id
_entity.type
_entity.pdbx_description
1 polymer ?
#
loop_
_entity_poly.entity_id
_entity_poly.type
_entity_poly.pdbx_seq_one_letter_code
_entity_poly.pdbx_strand_id
1 'polypeptide(L)'
;MSNTPTLKTTVDVRSIAPRERHPLIFGTFDALQPGEALLLVNDHDPKPLFYQFQAELAGTFSWDYIEKGPDVWQVAIGKQPAGEKAHA
;
A
#
# COMPACT_ATOMS: atom_id res chain seq x y z
N MET A 1 3.77 12.84 17.42
CA MET A 1 2.70 13.26 16.50
C MET A 1 2.62 12.18 15.46
N SER A 2 1.52 11.42 15.39
CA SER A 2 1.38 10.34 14.41
C SER A 2 1.22 10.96 13.04
N ASN A 3 2.21 10.79 12.16
CA ASN A 3 2.15 11.31 10.80
C ASN A 3 1.31 10.36 9.95
N THR A 4 -0.02 10.47 10.05
CA THR A 4 -0.93 9.68 9.21
C THR A 4 -0.79 10.13 7.76
N PRO A 5 -0.44 9.25 6.82
CA PRO A 5 -0.31 9.64 5.43
C PRO A 5 -1.65 10.04 4.83
N THR A 6 -1.63 11.00 3.91
CA THR A 6 -2.84 11.48 3.23
C THR A 6 -3.20 10.54 2.09
N LEU A 7 -4.40 9.95 2.13
CA LEU A 7 -4.90 9.12 1.03
C LEU A 7 -5.10 9.98 -0.23
N LYS A 8 -4.40 9.61 -1.30
CA LYS A 8 -4.37 10.36 -2.55
C LYS A 8 -5.16 9.70 -3.67
N THR A 9 -5.19 8.38 -3.70
CA THR A 9 -5.84 7.60 -4.76
C THR A 9 -6.28 6.23 -4.25
N THR A 10 -7.18 5.58 -4.98
CA THR A 10 -7.65 4.22 -4.71
C THR A 10 -7.31 3.32 -5.88
N VAL A 11 -6.72 2.16 -5.59
CA VAL A 11 -6.43 1.09 -6.55
C VAL A 11 -7.29 -0.11 -6.19
N ASP A 12 -8.44 -0.25 -6.86
CA ASP A 12 -9.30 -1.42 -6.74
C ASP A 12 -8.90 -2.47 -7.78
N VAL A 13 -8.36 -3.60 -7.32
CA VAL A 13 -7.83 -4.65 -8.20
C VAL A 13 -8.77 -5.81 -8.41
N ARG A 14 -9.99 -5.78 -7.83
CA ARG A 14 -10.94 -6.90 -7.88
C ARG A 14 -11.39 -7.23 -9.30
N SER A 15 -11.43 -6.23 -10.19
CA SER A 15 -11.76 -6.37 -11.62
C SER A 15 -10.53 -6.40 -12.54
N ILE A 16 -9.31 -6.28 -12.00
CA ILE A 16 -8.07 -6.19 -12.77
C ILE A 16 -7.45 -7.58 -12.93
N ALA A 17 -6.96 -7.90 -14.12
CA ALA A 17 -6.32 -9.20 -14.39
C ALA A 17 -5.09 -9.39 -13.48
N PRO A 18 -4.86 -10.58 -12.89
CA PRO A 18 -3.79 -10.80 -11.91
C PRO A 18 -2.41 -10.28 -12.32
N ARG A 19 -2.02 -10.48 -13.59
CA ARG A 19 -0.73 -10.04 -14.14
C ARG A 19 -0.56 -8.50 -14.20
N GLU A 20 -1.65 -7.75 -14.16
CA GLU A 20 -1.67 -6.28 -14.29
C GLU A 20 -1.71 -5.60 -12.92
N ARG A 21 -2.09 -6.32 -11.86
CA ARG A 21 -2.26 -5.77 -10.51
C ARG A 21 -0.95 -5.21 -9.95
N HIS A 22 0.12 -6.01 -9.96
CA HIS A 22 1.40 -5.60 -9.37
C HIS A 22 2.00 -4.38 -10.12
N PRO A 23 2.14 -4.39 -11.46
CA PRO A 23 2.60 -3.20 -12.19
C PRO A 23 1.79 -1.94 -11.89
N LEU A 24 0.47 -2.05 -11.78
CA LEU A 24 -0.41 -0.93 -11.44
C LEU A 24 -0.16 -0.42 -10.02
N ILE A 25 -0.10 -1.31 -9.02
CA ILE A 25 0.08 -0.94 -7.62
C ILE A 25 1.45 -0.29 -7.40
N PHE A 26 2.54 -0.92 -7.86
CA PHE A 26 3.89 -0.38 -7.69
C PHE A 26 4.09 0.93 -8.48
N GLY A 27 3.60 1.00 -9.71
CA GLY A 27 3.65 2.25 -10.48
C GLY A 27 2.86 3.38 -9.83
N THR A 28 1.71 3.07 -9.21
CA THR A 28 0.93 4.06 -8.45
C THR A 28 1.67 4.49 -7.19
N PHE A 29 2.29 3.57 -6.46
CA PHE A 29 3.07 3.87 -5.26
C PHE A 29 4.30 4.75 -5.58
N ASP A 30 5.02 4.45 -6.65
CA ASP A 30 6.20 5.21 -7.06
C ASP A 30 5.87 6.67 -7.37
N ALA A 31 4.68 6.93 -7.92
CA ALA A 31 4.19 8.27 -8.24
C ALA A 31 3.78 9.10 -7.01
N LEU A 32 3.62 8.49 -5.83
CA LEU A 32 3.27 9.20 -4.60
C LEU A 32 4.41 10.13 -4.16
N GLN A 33 4.04 11.24 -3.54
CA GLN A 33 4.95 12.05 -2.74
C GLN A 33 5.12 11.45 -1.33
N PRO A 34 6.25 11.70 -0.65
CA PRO A 34 6.37 11.37 0.77
C PRO A 34 5.23 11.96 1.61
N GLY A 35 4.64 11.15 2.47
CA GLY A 35 3.45 11.51 3.25
C GLY A 35 2.11 11.26 2.55
N GLU A 36 2.10 10.84 1.29
CA GLU A 36 0.89 10.38 0.60
C GLU A 36 0.75 8.85 0.67
N ALA A 37 -0.48 8.37 0.48
CA ALA A 37 -0.82 6.96 0.44
C ALA A 37 -1.78 6.63 -0.69
N LEU A 38 -1.73 5.40 -1.18
CA LEU A 38 -2.79 4.80 -1.99
C LEU A 38 -3.63 3.86 -1.12
N LEU A 39 -4.93 3.77 -1.40
CA LEU A 39 -5.83 2.78 -0.82
C LEU A 39 -5.93 1.58 -1.78
N LEU A 40 -5.39 0.43 -1.40
CA LEU A 40 -5.58 -0.82 -2.11
C LEU A 40 -6.90 -1.45 -1.69
N VAL A 41 -7.74 -1.84 -2.65
CA VAL A 41 -8.96 -2.64 -2.43
C VAL A 41 -8.80 -4.00 -3.12
N ASN A 42 -8.91 -5.07 -2.35
CA ASN A 42 -8.69 -6.45 -2.81
C ASN A 42 -9.79 -7.40 -2.30
N ASP A 43 -9.94 -8.55 -2.96
CA ASP A 43 -10.90 -9.61 -2.61
C ASP A 43 -10.36 -10.64 -1.60
N HIS A 44 -9.09 -10.50 -1.20
CA HIS A 44 -8.43 -11.34 -0.19
C HIS A 44 -7.33 -10.55 0.53
N ASP A 45 -6.79 -11.11 1.62
CA ASP A 45 -5.68 -10.51 2.35
C ASP A 45 -4.43 -10.36 1.43
N PRO A 46 -3.94 -9.13 1.16
CA PRO A 46 -2.80 -8.90 0.29
C PRO A 46 -1.45 -9.18 0.96
N LYS A 47 -1.39 -10.16 1.88
CA LYS A 47 -0.18 -10.56 2.62
C LYS A 47 1.03 -10.92 1.72
N PRO A 48 0.87 -11.61 0.58
CA PRO A 48 1.99 -11.83 -0.34
C PRO A 48 2.58 -10.52 -0.89
N LEU A 49 1.72 -9.55 -1.20
CA LEU A 49 2.13 -8.22 -1.67
C LEU A 49 2.84 -7.43 -0.58
N PHE A 50 2.38 -7.51 0.69
CA PHE A 50 3.09 -6.92 1.82
C PHE A 50 4.54 -7.39 1.91
N TYR A 51 4.78 -8.71 1.77
CA TYR A 51 6.13 -9.24 1.80
C TYR A 51 6.98 -8.79 0.62
N GLN A 52 6.37 -8.58 -0.56
CA GLN A 52 7.07 -8.02 -1.70
C GLN A 52 7.50 -6.56 -1.43
N PHE A 53 6.59 -5.73 -0.90
CA PHE A 53 6.94 -4.37 -0.44
C PHE A 53 8.04 -4.39 0.63
N GLN A 54 7.97 -5.31 1.59
CA GLN A 54 8.99 -5.45 2.62
C GLN A 54 10.36 -5.83 2.04
N ALA A 55 10.40 -6.66 1.00
CA ALA A 55 11.65 -7.07 0.35
C ALA A 55 12.27 -5.95 -0.52
N GLU A 56 11.44 -5.20 -1.25
CA GLU A 56 11.90 -4.23 -2.25
C GLU A 56 12.04 -2.80 -1.70
N LEU A 57 11.21 -2.44 -0.71
CA LEU A 57 10.99 -1.06 -0.25
C LEU A 57 11.10 -0.92 1.27
N ALA A 58 11.85 -1.81 1.93
CA ALA A 58 12.01 -1.82 3.39
C ALA A 58 12.32 -0.42 3.96
N GLY A 59 11.50 0.04 4.90
CA GLY A 59 11.69 1.33 5.57
C GLY A 59 11.29 2.56 4.75
N THR A 60 10.71 2.39 3.56
CA THR A 60 10.21 3.51 2.74
C THR A 60 8.69 3.53 2.60
N PHE A 61 7.97 2.60 3.22
CA PHE A 61 6.51 2.53 3.20
C PHE A 61 5.90 2.27 4.57
N SER A 62 4.63 2.64 4.74
CA SER A 62 3.76 2.14 5.81
C SER A 62 2.67 1.23 5.23
N TRP A 63 2.11 0.37 6.09
CA TRP A 63 1.09 -0.61 5.72
C TRP A 63 0.01 -0.65 6.79
N ASP A 64 -1.11 0.00 6.51
CA ASP A 64 -2.18 0.20 7.47
C ASP A 64 -3.47 -0.44 6.95
N TYR A 65 -3.96 -1.47 7.64
CA TYR A 65 -5.25 -2.07 7.30
C TYR A 65 -6.39 -1.12 7.68
N ILE A 66 -7.21 -0.76 6.71
CA ILE A 66 -8.45 -0.02 6.89
C ILE A 66 -9.62 -0.99 7.11
N GLU A 67 -9.61 -2.12 6.38
CA GLU A 67 -10.62 -3.17 6.49
C GLU A 67 -9.96 -4.55 6.33
N LYS A 68 -10.40 -5.50 7.15
CA LYS A 68 -9.86 -6.87 7.21
C LYS A 68 -10.93 -7.93 6.94
N GLY A 69 -11.52 -7.92 5.75
CA GLY A 69 -12.36 -9.01 5.25
C GLY A 69 -13.60 -9.35 6.10
N PRO A 70 -14.30 -10.45 5.76
CA PRO A 70 -13.98 -11.39 4.69
C PRO A 70 -14.36 -10.90 3.28
N ASP A 71 -15.29 -9.94 3.16
CA ASP A 71 -15.84 -9.53 1.87
C ASP A 71 -14.93 -8.56 1.10
N VAL A 72 -14.24 -7.67 1.81
CA VAL A 72 -13.33 -6.68 1.23
C VAL A 72 -12.10 -6.51 2.13
N TRP A 73 -10.94 -6.39 1.49
CA TRP A 73 -9.68 -6.05 2.15
C TRP A 73 -9.23 -4.68 1.67
N GLN A 74 -9.03 -3.76 2.61
CA GLN A 74 -8.57 -2.41 2.31
C GLN A 74 -7.30 -2.10 3.09
N VAL A 75 -6.27 -1.65 2.37
CA VAL A 75 -4.97 -1.29 2.95
C VAL A 75 -4.54 0.08 2.44
N ALA A 76 -4.22 0.99 3.35
CA ALA A 76 -3.50 2.21 3.01
C ALA A 76 -2.00 1.90 2.95
N ILE A 77 -1.41 2.07 1.77
CA ILE A 77 0.02 1.89 1.53
C ILE A 77 0.63 3.29 1.37
N GLY A 78 1.32 3.77 2.41
CA GLY A 78 1.87 5.12 2.48
C GLY A 78 3.34 5.17 2.09
N LYS A 79 3.76 6.23 1.41
CA LYS A 79 5.18 6.48 1.09
C LYS A 79 5.81 7.33 2.19
N GLN A 80 6.86 6.81 2.81
CA GLN A 80 7.54 7.49 3.92
C GLN A 80 8.61 8.46 3.39
N PRO A 81 8.88 9.57 4.09
CA PRO A 81 10.05 10.39 3.84
C PRO A 81 11.33 9.58 3.95
N ALA A 82 12.28 9.81 3.05
CA ALA A 82 13.59 9.18 3.11
C ALA A 82 14.28 9.59 4.43
N GLY A 83 14.38 8.66 5.39
CA GLY A 83 15.04 8.88 6.67
C GLY A 83 14.25 8.46 7.91
N GLU A 84 12.95 8.19 7.79
CA GLU A 84 12.15 7.72 8.93
C GLU A 84 12.14 6.19 8.95
N LYS A 85 13.15 5.59 9.59
CA LYS A 85 13.05 4.18 9.97
C LYS A 85 11.89 4.06 10.95
N ALA A 86 10.76 3.50 10.51
CA ALA A 86 9.71 3.08 11.42
C ALA A 86 10.31 2.10 12.43
N HIS A 87 10.31 2.50 13.70
CA HIS A 87 10.65 1.64 14.83
C HIS A 87 9.63 0.50 14.87
N ALA A 88 10.14 -0.74 14.79
CA ALA A 88 9.40 -1.93 15.22
C ALA A 88 9.21 -1.92 16.74
#